data_AF-A0A418NIH2-F1
#
_entry.id   AF-A0A418NIH2-F1
#
_cell.length_a   1.000
_cell.length_b   1.000
_cell.length_c   1.000
_cell.angle_alpha   90.00
_cell.angle_beta   90.00
_cell.angle_gamma   90.00
#
_symmetry.space_group_name_H-M   'P 1'
#
loop_
_entity.id
_entity.type
_entity.pdbx_description
1 polymer ?
#
loop_
_entity_poly.entity_id
_entity_poly.type
_entity_poly.pdbx_seq_one_letter_code
_entity_poly.pdbx_strand_id
1 'polypeptide(L)'
;MRLVRHTVRLPVSLDKALRSLAEQQGVSVYAMLQRSVKAGVATLAAPPAPSTAPQEIVTELASVSTRIVDVERVLDRALFTACAAYCYARSAALGMRTDDEAVTAEVNAAYERQRQLSREKRQ
;
A
#
# COMPACT_ATOMS: atom_id res chain seq x y z
N MET A 1 -5.09 -9.72 -49.08
CA MET A 1 -5.78 -10.44 -47.99
C MET A 1 -7.10 -10.97 -48.51
N ARG A 2 -7.46 -12.22 -48.24
CA ARG A 2 -8.75 -12.80 -48.68
C ARG A 2 -9.79 -12.50 -47.59
N LEU A 3 -10.82 -11.74 -47.93
CA LEU A 3 -11.91 -11.44 -47.00
C LEU A 3 -12.85 -12.64 -46.95
N VAL A 4 -13.11 -13.16 -45.75
CA VAL A 4 -14.03 -14.27 -45.52
C VAL A 4 -15.21 -13.75 -44.69
N ARG A 5 -16.44 -14.09 -45.10
CA ARG A 5 -17.66 -13.70 -44.40
C ARG A 5 -18.15 -14.85 -43.53
N HIS A 6 -18.28 -14.59 -42.23
CA HIS A 6 -18.93 -15.48 -41.28
C HIS A 6 -20.18 -14.80 -40.71
N THR A 7 -21.27 -15.54 -40.56
CA THR A 7 -22.51 -15.06 -39.93
C THR A 7 -22.59 -15.64 -38.52
N VAL A 8 -22.63 -14.78 -37.51
CA VAL A 8 -22.63 -15.17 -36.10
C VAL A 8 -23.96 -14.78 -35.46
N ARG A 9 -24.58 -15.70 -34.72
CA ARG A 9 -25.75 -15.39 -33.88
C ARG A 9 -25.28 -14.92 -32.52
N LEU A 10 -25.76 -13.76 -32.09
CA LEU A 10 -25.38 -13.13 -30.83
C LEU A 10 -26.59 -13.09 -29.87
N PRO A 11 -26.40 -13.38 -28.57
CA PRO A 11 -27.40 -13.11 -27.55
C PRO A 11 -27.73 -11.61 -27.49
N VAL A 12 -28.98 -11.28 -27.14
CA VAL A 12 -29.47 -9.89 -27.08
C VAL A 12 -28.66 -9.03 -26.11
N SER A 13 -28.17 -9.59 -25.01
CA SER A 13 -27.30 -8.90 -24.05
C SER A 13 -25.96 -8.48 -24.68
N LEU A 14 -25.39 -9.33 -25.52
CA LEU A 14 -24.11 -9.10 -26.20
C LEU A 14 -24.26 -8.07 -27.33
N ASP A 15 -25.38 -8.11 -28.06
CA ASP A 15 -25.72 -7.08 -29.04
C ASP A 15 -25.86 -5.69 -28.40
N LYS A 16 -26.54 -5.60 -27.24
CA LYS A 16 -26.65 -4.34 -26.48
C LYS A 16 -25.29 -3.80 -26.05
N ALA A 17 -24.43 -4.66 -25.50
CA ALA A 17 -23.08 -4.27 -25.09
C ALA A 17 -22.20 -3.84 -26.29
N LEU A 18 -22.33 -4.50 -27.43
CA LEU A 18 -21.63 -4.13 -28.66
C LEU A 18 -22.09 -2.76 -29.18
N ARG A 19 -23.40 -2.47 -29.15
CA ARG A 19 -23.94 -1.16 -29.53
C ARG A 19 -23.44 -0.05 -28.62
N SER A 20 -23.47 -0.24 -27.31
CA SER A 20 -22.96 0.77 -26.37
C SER A 20 -21.47 1.05 -26.56
N LEU A 21 -20.67 0.01 -26.84
CA LEU A 21 -19.24 0.18 -27.13
C LEU A 21 -19.00 0.88 -28.47
N ALA A 22 -19.82 0.58 -29.48
CA ALA A 22 -19.76 1.23 -30.78
C ALA A 22 -20.08 2.73 -30.69
N GLU A 23 -21.13 3.08 -29.92
CA GLU A 23 -21.50 4.47 -29.63
C GLU A 23 -20.39 5.23 -28.90
N GLN A 24 -19.81 4.63 -27.85
CA GLN A 24 -18.70 5.23 -27.10
C GLN A 24 -17.46 5.51 -27.96
N GLN A 25 -17.19 4.66 -28.94
CA GLN A 25 -16.02 4.78 -29.81
C GLN A 25 -16.33 5.50 -31.14
N GLY A 26 -17.57 5.94 -31.37
CA GLY A 26 -17.98 6.62 -32.61
C GLY A 26 -17.84 5.76 -33.87
N VAL A 27 -17.92 4.44 -33.74
CA VAL A 27 -17.77 3.48 -34.86
C VAL A 27 -19.07 2.74 -35.12
N SER A 28 -19.19 2.13 -36.30
CA SER A 28 -20.34 1.27 -36.60
C SER A 28 -20.31 0.00 -35.75
N VAL A 29 -21.49 -0.55 -35.45
CA VAL A 29 -21.64 -1.82 -34.72
C VAL A 29 -20.89 -2.96 -35.41
N TYR A 30 -20.87 -2.96 -36.75
CA TYR A 30 -20.14 -3.95 -37.53
C TYR A 30 -18.62 -3.83 -37.38
N ALA A 31 -18.08 -2.60 -37.42
CA ALA A 31 -16.65 -2.36 -37.18
C ALA A 31 -16.25 -2.73 -35.74
N MET A 32 -17.12 -2.43 -34.77
CA MET A 32 -16.92 -2.83 -33.38
C MET A 32 -16.92 -4.34 -33.22
N LEU A 33 -17.85 -5.06 -33.88
CA LEU A 33 -17.86 -6.53 -33.88
C LEU A 33 -16.57 -7.10 -34.47
N GLN A 34 -16.10 -6.59 -35.61
CA GLN A 34 -14.82 -7.02 -36.19
C GLN A 34 -13.65 -6.79 -35.24
N ARG A 35 -13.61 -5.64 -34.56
CA ARG A 35 -12.56 -5.31 -33.59
C ARG A 35 -12.60 -6.24 -32.38
N SER A 36 -13.80 -6.52 -31.86
CA SER A 36 -14.01 -7.45 -30.75
C SER A 36 -13.58 -8.87 -31.10
N VAL A 37 -13.93 -9.36 -32.30
CA VAL A 37 -13.49 -10.68 -32.77
C VAL A 37 -11.98 -10.73 -32.93
N LYS A 38 -11.37 -9.70 -33.55
CA LYS A 38 -9.90 -9.63 -33.70
C LYS A 38 -9.19 -9.63 -32.35
N ALA A 39 -9.67 -8.82 -31.39
CA ALA A 39 -9.13 -8.77 -30.05
C ALA A 39 -9.29 -10.11 -29.32
N GLY A 40 -10.48 -10.71 -29.38
CA GLY A 40 -10.75 -12.02 -28.76
C GLY A 40 -9.86 -13.13 -29.31
N VAL A 41 -9.69 -13.20 -30.63
CA VAL A 41 -8.79 -14.18 -31.27
C VAL A 41 -7.33 -13.92 -30.86
N ALA A 42 -6.89 -12.67 -30.79
CA ALA A 42 -5.55 -12.33 -30.32
C ALA A 42 -5.32 -12.75 -28.87
N THR A 43 -6.29 -12.51 -27.97
CA THR A 43 -6.22 -12.94 -26.57
C THR A 43 -6.19 -14.47 -26.43
N LEU A 44 -6.94 -15.19 -27.27
CA LEU A 44 -6.93 -16.66 -27.26
C LEU A 44 -5.64 -17.25 -27.85
N ALA A 45 -5.05 -16.57 -28.85
CA ALA A 45 -3.80 -16.99 -29.48
C ALA A 45 -2.56 -16.69 -28.62
N ALA A 46 -2.62 -15.63 -27.82
CA ALA A 46 -1.59 -15.25 -26.86
C ALA A 46 -2.26 -14.87 -25.54
N PRO A 47 -2.55 -15.86 -24.67
CA PRO A 47 -3.11 -15.59 -23.35
C PRO A 47 -2.22 -14.59 -22.62
N PRO A 48 -2.75 -13.51 -22.05
CA PRO A 48 -1.94 -12.60 -21.24
C PRO A 48 -1.33 -13.42 -20.11
N ALA A 49 -0.01 -13.34 -19.94
CA ALA A 49 0.66 -13.92 -18.80
C ALA A 49 -0.01 -13.38 -17.53
N PRO A 50 -0.25 -14.21 -16.50
CA PRO A 50 -0.76 -13.72 -15.23
C PRO A 50 0.16 -12.59 -14.77
N SER A 51 -0.40 -11.41 -14.54
CA SER A 51 0.39 -10.25 -14.15
C SER A 51 1.02 -10.53 -12.77
N THR A 52 2.34 -10.67 -12.72
CA THR A 52 3.09 -10.82 -11.45
C THR A 52 3.29 -9.50 -10.74
N ALA A 53 3.19 -8.38 -11.47
CA ALA A 53 3.35 -7.02 -10.96
C ALA A 53 2.54 -6.70 -9.68
N PRO A 54 1.22 -6.99 -9.57
CA PRO A 54 0.49 -6.75 -8.33
C PRO A 54 1.00 -7.60 -7.15
N GLN A 55 1.50 -8.81 -7.41
CA GLN A 55 1.96 -9.72 -6.38
C GLN A 55 3.38 -9.35 -5.88
N GLU A 56 4.24 -8.86 -6.77
CA GLU A 56 5.54 -8.27 -6.42
C GLU A 56 5.36 -7.02 -5.57
N ILE A 57 4.44 -6.11 -5.94
CA ILE A 57 4.13 -4.90 -5.16
C ILE A 57 3.65 -5.27 -3.75
N VAL A 58 2.75 -6.25 -3.63
CA VAL A 58 2.26 -6.71 -2.31
C VAL A 58 3.39 -7.30 -1.47
N THR A 59 4.31 -8.04 -2.10
CA THR A 59 5.45 -8.66 -1.41
C THR A 59 6.44 -7.61 -0.90
N GLU A 60 6.77 -6.62 -1.73
CA GLU A 60 7.63 -5.50 -1.34
C GLU A 60 6.97 -4.62 -0.28
N LEU A 61 5.66 -4.38 -0.37
CA LEU A 61 4.92 -3.64 0.65
C LEU A 61 4.93 -4.37 2.00
N ALA A 62 4.76 -5.70 2.00
CA ALA A 62 4.87 -6.51 3.21
C ALA A 62 6.29 -6.44 3.81
N SER A 63 7.32 -6.53 2.97
CA SER A 63 8.73 -6.37 3.38
C SER A 63 8.97 -5.00 4.03
N VAL A 64 8.50 -3.91 3.41
CA VAL A 64 8.62 -2.56 3.98
C VAL A 64 7.85 -2.46 5.30
N SER A 65 6.64 -3.02 5.39
CA SER A 65 5.83 -3.00 6.61
C SER A 65 6.55 -3.69 7.78
N THR A 66 7.18 -4.84 7.54
CA THR A 66 7.96 -5.52 8.59
C THR A 66 9.14 -4.69 9.09
N ARG A 67 9.88 -4.05 8.18
CA ARG A 67 11.01 -3.18 8.53
C ARG A 67 10.57 -1.94 9.32
N ILE A 68 9.38 -1.40 9.05
CA ILE A 68 8.83 -0.26 9.81
C ILE A 68 8.61 -0.65 11.28
N VAL A 69 8.10 -1.85 11.55
CA VAL A 69 7.90 -2.32 12.94
C VAL A 69 9.23 -2.40 13.70
N ASP A 70 10.29 -2.86 13.03
CA ASP A 70 11.63 -2.90 13.63
C ASP A 70 12.18 -1.50 13.90
N VAL A 71 11.95 -0.55 12.98
CA VAL A 71 12.32 0.86 13.18
C VAL A 71 11.54 1.48 14.35
N GLU A 72 10.23 1.22 14.46
CA GLU A 72 9.43 1.71 15.58
C GLU A 72 9.96 1.20 16.93
N ARG A 73 10.40 -0.07 17.00
CA ARG A 73 11.03 -0.64 18.21
C ARG A 73 12.36 0.01 18.54
N VAL A 74 13.20 0.29 17.54
CA VAL A 74 14.49 0.97 17.74
C VAL A 74 14.26 2.41 18.22
N LEU A 75 13.29 3.12 17.63
CA LEU A 75 12.94 4.47 18.04
C LEU A 75 12.38 4.52 19.46
N ASP A 76 11.56 3.54 19.85
CA ASP A 76 11.02 3.45 21.21
C ASP A 76 12.13 3.25 22.25
N ARG A 77 13.07 2.33 21.95
CA ARG A 77 14.26 2.12 22.79
C ARG A 77 15.14 3.38 22.84
N ALA A 78 15.34 4.04 21.70
CA ALA A 78 16.12 5.27 21.63
C ALA A 78 15.48 6.39 22.48
N LEU A 79 14.15 6.54 22.42
CA LEU A 79 13.38 7.49 23.22
C LEU A 79 13.59 7.23 24.71
N PHE A 80 13.44 5.98 25.16
CA PHE A 80 13.69 5.62 26.55
C PHE A 80 15.13 5.94 26.98
N THR A 81 16.13 5.57 26.16
CA THR A 81 17.54 5.86 26.48
C THR A 81 17.85 7.36 26.54
N ALA A 82 17.19 8.17 25.71
CA ALA A 82 17.35 9.62 25.74
C ALA A 82 16.73 10.24 27.00
N CYS A 83 15.56 9.75 27.42
CA CYS A 83 14.94 10.15 28.70
C CYS A 83 15.83 9.79 29.89
N ALA A 84 16.39 8.57 29.90
CA ALA A 84 17.34 8.13 30.91
C ALA A 84 18.57 9.03 30.98
N ALA A 85 19.25 9.22 29.83
CA ALA A 85 20.45 10.04 29.75
C ALA A 85 20.19 11.48 30.24
N TYR A 86 19.04 12.07 29.87
CA TYR A 86 18.67 13.41 30.31
C TYR A 86 18.46 13.49 31.83
N CYS A 87 17.70 12.58 32.42
CA CYS A 87 17.42 12.58 33.87
C CYS A 87 18.70 12.35 34.70
N TYR A 88 19.58 11.45 34.26
CA TYR A 88 20.88 11.25 34.90
C TYR A 88 21.81 12.47 34.74
N ALA A 89 21.88 13.08 33.56
CA ALA A 89 22.68 14.28 33.36
C ALA A 89 22.16 15.46 34.20
N ARG A 90 20.83 15.62 34.29
CA ARG A 90 20.18 16.66 35.08
C ARG A 90 20.40 16.49 36.58
N SER A 91 20.27 15.27 37.11
CA SER A 91 20.51 14.99 38.54
C SER A 91 21.97 15.25 38.92
N ALA A 92 22.92 14.83 38.07
CA ALA A 92 24.34 15.13 38.24
C ALA A 92 24.62 16.64 38.22
N ALA A 93 24.04 17.38 37.27
CA ALA A 93 24.23 18.83 37.15
C ALA A 93 23.64 19.61 38.33
N LEU A 94 22.53 19.15 38.91
CA LEU A 94 21.89 19.78 40.06
C LEU A 94 22.53 19.37 41.40
N GLY A 95 23.53 18.49 41.38
CA GLY A 95 24.16 17.97 42.60
C GLY A 95 23.19 17.22 43.51
N MET A 96 22.07 16.73 42.97
CA MET A 96 21.09 16.01 43.75
C MET A 96 21.67 14.63 44.09
N ARG A 97 21.79 14.34 45.40
CA ARG A 97 21.95 12.96 45.88
C ARG A 97 20.60 12.28 45.84
N THR A 98 20.08 12.09 44.63
CA THR A 98 18.85 11.34 44.41
C THR A 98 19.19 9.87 44.40
N ASP A 99 18.34 9.07 45.04
CA ASP A 99 18.43 7.61 44.91
C ASP A 99 18.12 7.18 43.47
N ASP A 100 18.74 6.09 43.04
CA ASP A 100 18.66 5.61 41.66
C ASP A 100 17.22 5.21 41.28
N GLU A 101 16.46 4.76 42.27
CA GLU A 101 15.03 4.45 42.16
C GLU A 101 14.19 5.69 41.82
N ALA A 102 14.53 6.84 42.42
CA ALA A 102 13.84 8.10 42.17
C ALA A 102 14.15 8.66 40.77
N VAL A 103 15.38 8.52 40.30
CA VAL A 103 15.75 8.89 38.92
C VAL A 103 15.03 8.00 37.92
N THR A 104 14.97 6.69 38.17
CA THR A 104 14.25 5.73 37.32
C THR A 104 12.75 6.04 37.22
N ALA A 105 12.12 6.45 38.32
CA ALA A 105 10.73 6.90 38.32
C ALA A 105 10.52 8.15 37.45
N GLU A 106 11.44 9.12 37.51
CA GLU A 106 11.40 10.32 36.68
C GLU A 106 11.57 9.99 35.18
N VAL A 107 12.45 9.03 34.86
CA VAL A 107 12.67 8.54 33.48
C VAL A 107 11.39 7.93 32.92
N ASN A 108 10.74 7.04 33.67
CA ASN A 108 9.49 6.41 33.23
C ASN A 108 8.39 7.44 33.00
N ALA A 109 8.22 8.40 33.92
CA ALA A 109 7.25 9.47 33.78
C ALA A 109 7.55 10.38 32.57
N ALA A 110 8.82 10.68 32.30
CA ALA A 110 9.22 11.46 31.13
C ALA A 110 8.97 10.72 29.81
N TYR A 111 9.30 9.43 29.77
CA TYR A 111 9.06 8.57 28.62
C TYR A 111 7.56 8.43 28.32
N GLU A 112 6.71 8.21 29.32
CA GLU A 112 5.25 8.15 29.14
C GLU A 112 4.67 9.44 28.59
N ARG A 113 5.11 10.61 29.08
CA ARG A 113 4.71 11.92 28.54
C ARG A 113 5.07 12.06 27.06
N GLN A 114 6.29 11.69 26.67
CA GLN A 114 6.72 11.77 25.27
C GLN A 114 5.89 10.81 24.38
N ARG A 115 5.60 9.62 24.88
CA ARG A 115 4.76 8.64 24.18
C ARG A 115 3.33 9.15 24.01
N GLN A 116 2.77 9.81 25.02
CA GLN A 116 1.44 10.42 24.93
C GLN A 116 1.39 11.55 23.90
N LEU A 117 2.37 12.46 23.91
CA LEU A 117 2.48 13.54 22.91
C LEU A 117 2.58 13.01 21.47
N SER A 118 3.26 11.88 21.26
CA SER A 118 3.37 11.25 19.94
C SER A 118 2.04 10.67 19.44
N ARG A 119 1.16 10.23 20.37
CA ARG A 119 -0.16 9.67 20.06
C ARG A 119 -1.19 10.75 19.79
N GLU A 120 -1.15 11.83 20.55
CA GLU A 120 -2.04 12.98 20.38
C GLU A 120 -1.84 13.68 19.04
N LYS A 121 -0.60 13.72 18.51
CA LYS A 121 -0.31 14.27 17.17
C LYS A 121 -0.75 13.39 16.00
N ARG A 122 -1.17 12.15 16.26
CA ARG A 122 -1.57 11.16 15.23
C ARG A 122 -3.08 11.15 14.98
N GLN A 123 -3.86 11.85 15.81
CA GLN A 123 -5.31 12.07 15.67
C GLN A 123 -5.57 13.38 14.92
#